data_AF-A0A5J4RWE0-F1
#
_entry.id   AF-A0A5J4RWE0-F1
#
_cell.length_a   1.000
_cell.length_b   1.000
_cell.length_c   1.000
_cell.angle_alpha   90.00
_cell.angle_beta   90.00
_cell.angle_gamma   90.00
#
_symmetry.space_group_name_H-M   'P 1'
#
loop_
_entity.id
_entity.type
_entity.pdbx_description
1 polymer ?
#
loop_
_entity_poly.entity_id
_entity_poly.type
_entity_poly.pdbx_seq_one_letter_code
_entity_poly.pdbx_strand_id
1 'polypeptide(L)'
;MTLKKFVRDIGGGTMTKGRFPYEYINIDNYATELDKSEPFTREAFDNKLKNKSISEAKYQKYLVEAAKFTTRWDQARSYNIQDIRIMIEPIDNLIKMMFKYKIDMLVMFSMSQCANAIKYSSAYDDFTMNGDYNTEDTDKPINITMPYWTAKVESYIEQDQKKNRDSSKNVTIADYEYFKELFEKQRCYICNCKFTWKNRPTLDRINNELGHSKDNVLPC
;
A
#
# COMPACT_ATOMS: atom_id res chain seq x y z
N MET A 1 -0.05 -15.78 8.35
CA MET A 1 -1.43 -16.24 8.64
C MET A 1 -1.67 -17.55 7.91
N THR A 2 -2.34 -18.55 8.51
CA THR A 2 -2.65 -19.82 7.83
C THR A 2 -3.96 -19.69 7.03
N LEU A 3 -4.14 -20.48 5.97
CA LEU A 3 -5.38 -20.48 5.17
C LEU A 3 -6.63 -20.75 6.02
N LYS A 4 -6.56 -21.72 6.95
CA LYS A 4 -7.66 -22.00 7.88
C LYS A 4 -8.02 -20.79 8.74
N LYS A 5 -7.01 -20.05 9.22
CA LYS A 5 -7.23 -18.82 10.00
C LYS A 5 -7.84 -17.73 9.12
N PHE A 6 -7.37 -17.58 7.90
CA PHE A 6 -7.90 -16.60 6.94
C PHE A 6 -9.38 -16.84 6.61
N VAL A 7 -9.75 -18.09 6.25
CA VAL A 7 -11.14 -18.46 5.95
C VAL A 7 -12.07 -18.20 7.14
N ARG A 8 -11.62 -18.55 8.35
CA ARG A 8 -12.41 -18.35 9.57
C ARG A 8 -12.55 -16.87 9.94
N ASP A 9 -11.43 -16.16 10.01
CA ASP A 9 -11.39 -14.81 10.57
C ASP A 9 -11.93 -13.76 9.59
N ILE A 10 -11.78 -13.98 8.27
CA ILE A 10 -12.18 -13.02 7.23
C ILE A 10 -13.38 -13.51 6.43
N GLY A 11 -13.45 -14.81 6.12
CA GLY A 11 -14.58 -15.40 5.39
C GLY A 11 -15.78 -15.71 6.29
N GLY A 12 -15.60 -15.87 7.60
CA GLY A 12 -16.66 -16.33 8.51
C GLY A 12 -17.06 -17.81 8.32
N GLY A 13 -16.37 -18.53 7.43
CA GLY A 13 -16.66 -19.90 7.05
C GLY A 13 -15.82 -20.94 7.78
N THR A 14 -16.13 -22.21 7.50
CA THR A 14 -15.28 -23.34 7.91
C THR A 14 -14.61 -23.95 6.69
N MET A 15 -13.32 -24.28 6.83
CA MET A 15 -12.55 -24.87 5.73
C MET A 15 -12.67 -26.40 5.75
N THR A 16 -13.41 -26.96 4.80
CA THR A 16 -13.42 -28.39 4.48
C THR A 16 -12.56 -28.64 3.25
N LYS A 17 -11.28 -28.98 3.49
CA LYS A 17 -10.32 -29.23 2.42
C LYS A 17 -10.00 -30.71 2.33
N GLY A 18 -10.04 -31.27 1.12
CA GLY A 18 -9.63 -32.63 0.82
C GLY A 18 -8.14 -32.87 1.06
N ARG A 19 -7.63 -34.05 0.69
CA ARG A 19 -6.20 -34.39 0.74
C ARG A 19 -5.72 -34.75 -0.65
N PHE A 20 -4.57 -34.19 -1.03
CA PHE A 20 -3.91 -34.48 -2.30
C PHE A 20 -2.38 -34.45 -2.12
N PRO A 21 -1.63 -35.42 -2.67
CA PRO A 21 -0.20 -35.56 -2.44
C PRO A 21 0.65 -34.73 -3.42
N TYR A 22 0.72 -33.40 -3.21
CA TYR A 22 1.47 -32.50 -4.10
C TYR A 22 2.97 -32.74 -4.16
N GLU A 23 3.58 -33.26 -3.08
CA GLU A 23 5.03 -33.53 -3.07
C GLU A 23 5.39 -34.80 -3.86
N TYR A 24 4.41 -35.68 -4.08
CA TYR A 24 4.59 -36.90 -4.85
C TYR A 24 4.51 -36.64 -6.36
N ILE A 25 3.60 -35.76 -6.77
CA ILE A 25 3.41 -35.39 -8.18
C ILE A 25 4.45 -34.34 -8.60
N ASN A 26 5.14 -34.58 -9.70
CA ASN A 26 6.13 -33.68 -10.28
C ASN A 26 6.06 -33.69 -11.82
N ILE A 27 6.90 -32.88 -12.45
CA ILE A 27 6.93 -32.72 -13.91
C ILE A 27 7.24 -34.01 -14.68
N ASP A 28 7.88 -34.99 -14.03
CA ASP A 28 8.31 -36.22 -14.66
C ASP A 28 7.27 -37.34 -14.55
N ASN A 29 6.46 -37.35 -13.48
CA ASN A 29 5.53 -38.45 -13.19
C ASN A 29 4.04 -38.09 -13.30
N TYR A 30 3.67 -36.82 -13.46
CA TYR A 30 2.26 -36.41 -13.35
C TYR A 30 1.35 -37.14 -14.35
N ALA A 31 1.78 -37.33 -15.60
CA ALA A 31 0.94 -37.97 -16.61
C ALA A 31 0.62 -39.42 -16.24
N THR A 32 1.65 -40.21 -15.92
CA THR A 32 1.50 -41.63 -15.59
C THR A 32 0.81 -41.85 -14.25
N GLU A 33 1.07 -40.99 -13.25
CA GLU A 33 0.46 -41.14 -11.93
C GLU A 33 -0.98 -40.63 -11.88
N LEU A 34 -1.36 -39.61 -12.64
CA LEU A 34 -2.72 -39.06 -12.62
C LEU A 34 -3.72 -39.81 -13.51
N ASP A 35 -3.24 -40.54 -14.52
CA ASP A 35 -4.07 -41.40 -15.39
C ASP A 35 -4.62 -42.64 -14.65
N LYS A 36 -4.04 -43.01 -13.50
CA LYS A 36 -4.46 -44.19 -12.74
C LYS A 36 -5.83 -43.97 -12.07
N SER A 37 -6.62 -45.05 -12.03
CA SER A 37 -7.90 -45.11 -11.32
C SER A 37 -7.79 -45.53 -9.85
N GLU A 38 -6.67 -46.15 -9.46
CA GLU A 38 -6.44 -46.53 -8.08
C GLU A 38 -6.12 -45.32 -7.20
N PRO A 39 -6.47 -45.32 -5.89
CA PRO A 39 -6.09 -44.24 -4.99
C PRO A 39 -4.57 -44.14 -4.83
N PHE A 40 -4.09 -42.99 -4.37
CA PHE A 40 -2.69 -42.82 -3.98
C PHE A 40 -2.36 -43.69 -2.78
N THR A 41 -1.15 -44.26 -2.76
CA THR A 41 -0.66 -45.00 -1.60
C THR A 41 -0.42 -44.03 -0.43
N ARG A 42 -0.26 -44.59 0.77
CA ARG A 42 -0.07 -43.78 1.98
C ARG A 42 1.23 -42.97 1.95
N GLU A 43 2.28 -43.56 1.39
CA GLU A 43 3.63 -43.01 1.27
C GLU A 43 3.66 -41.79 0.33
N ALA A 44 2.72 -41.71 -0.62
CA ALA A 44 2.57 -40.53 -1.48
C ALA A 44 2.27 -39.26 -0.67
N PHE A 45 1.73 -39.38 0.55
CA PHE A 45 1.45 -38.24 1.42
C PHE A 45 2.60 -37.86 2.35
N ASP A 46 3.75 -38.53 2.25
CA ASP A 46 4.90 -38.24 3.10
C ASP A 46 5.51 -36.88 2.76
N ASN A 47 5.58 -36.03 3.77
CA ASN A 47 6.17 -34.69 3.66
C ASN A 47 7.65 -34.78 4.01
N LYS A 48 8.51 -34.72 2.99
CA LYS A 48 9.97 -34.87 3.18
C LYS A 48 10.55 -33.66 3.93
N LEU A 49 10.03 -32.47 3.66
CA LEU A 49 10.50 -31.22 4.27
C LEU A 49 10.24 -31.16 5.79
N LYS A 50 9.11 -31.71 6.22
CA LYS A 50 8.67 -31.69 7.63
C LYS A 50 8.91 -33.01 8.35
N ASN A 51 9.45 -34.02 7.64
CA ASN A 51 9.61 -35.39 8.09
C ASN A 51 8.34 -35.93 8.78
N LYS A 52 7.20 -35.83 8.08
CA LYS A 52 5.88 -36.20 8.60
C LYS A 52 5.11 -37.04 7.61
N SER A 53 4.61 -38.18 8.08
CA SER A 53 3.69 -39.03 7.35
C SER A 53 2.24 -38.75 7.73
N ILE A 54 1.31 -39.18 6.88
CA ILE A 54 -0.12 -39.14 7.19
C ILE A 54 -0.48 -40.22 8.24
N SER A 55 -1.35 -39.87 9.19
CA SER A 55 -1.86 -40.84 10.17
C SER A 55 -2.88 -41.78 9.52
N GLU A 56 -2.98 -43.01 10.03
CA GLU A 56 -3.89 -44.03 9.48
C GLU A 56 -5.34 -43.52 9.37
N ALA A 57 -5.88 -42.95 10.45
CA ALA A 57 -7.23 -42.39 10.44
C ALA A 57 -7.46 -41.28 9.39
N LYS A 58 -6.42 -40.54 9.01
CA LYS A 58 -6.50 -39.50 7.96
C LYS A 58 -6.42 -40.12 6.57
N TYR A 59 -5.65 -41.19 6.41
CA TYR A 59 -5.53 -41.94 5.17
C TYR A 59 -6.84 -42.69 4.85
N GLN A 60 -7.47 -43.31 5.85
CA GLN A 60 -8.79 -43.94 5.69
C GLN A 60 -9.86 -42.93 5.23
N LYS A 61 -9.87 -41.72 5.80
CA LYS A 61 -10.73 -40.63 5.32
C LYS A 61 -10.43 -40.21 3.88
N TYR A 62 -9.16 -40.24 3.48
CA TYR A 62 -8.76 -39.97 2.11
C TYR A 62 -9.31 -41.04 1.15
N LEU A 63 -9.22 -42.33 1.49
CA LEU A 63 -9.73 -43.42 0.63
C LEU A 63 -11.24 -43.29 0.36
N VAL A 64 -12.02 -42.93 1.38
CA VAL A 64 -13.47 -42.68 1.24
C VAL A 64 -13.76 -41.53 0.27
N GLU A 65 -12.98 -40.45 0.32
CA GLU A 65 -13.12 -39.33 -0.61
C GLU A 65 -12.62 -39.67 -2.01
N ALA A 66 -11.51 -40.40 -2.12
CA ALA A 66 -10.90 -40.80 -3.39
C ALA A 66 -11.83 -41.72 -4.20
N ALA A 67 -12.59 -42.60 -3.53
CA ALA A 67 -13.55 -43.50 -4.15
C ALA A 67 -14.69 -42.78 -4.92
N LYS A 68 -14.86 -41.46 -4.72
CA LYS A 68 -15.85 -40.65 -5.46
C LYS A 68 -15.38 -40.27 -6.86
N PHE A 69 -14.12 -40.55 -7.22
CA PHE A 69 -13.49 -40.14 -8.46
C PHE A 69 -13.08 -41.36 -9.28
N THR A 70 -13.21 -41.27 -10.61
CA THR A 70 -12.84 -42.37 -11.53
C THR A 70 -11.34 -42.42 -11.78
N THR A 71 -10.70 -41.26 -11.86
CA THR A 71 -9.26 -41.11 -12.07
C THR A 71 -8.65 -40.16 -11.04
N ARG A 72 -7.34 -40.24 -10.84
CA ARG A 72 -6.62 -39.26 -10.03
C ARG A 72 -6.64 -37.85 -10.66
N TRP A 73 -6.84 -37.75 -11.99
CA TRP A 73 -7.15 -36.47 -12.65
C TRP A 73 -8.44 -35.83 -12.15
N ASP A 74 -9.52 -36.60 -12.05
CA ASP A 74 -10.79 -36.10 -11.53
C ASP A 74 -10.66 -35.62 -10.09
N GLN A 75 -9.90 -36.37 -9.28
CA GLN A 75 -9.57 -35.99 -7.91
C GLN A 75 -8.76 -34.69 -7.86
N ALA A 76 -7.71 -34.57 -8.67
CA ALA A 76 -6.85 -33.38 -8.73
C ALA A 76 -7.67 -32.13 -9.14
N ARG A 77 -8.52 -32.27 -10.15
CA ARG A 77 -9.41 -31.20 -10.61
C ARG A 77 -10.38 -30.77 -9.51
N SER A 78 -11.07 -31.71 -8.88
CA SER A 78 -12.01 -31.41 -7.78
C SER A 78 -11.31 -30.73 -6.61
N TYR A 79 -10.12 -31.20 -6.25
CA TYR A 79 -9.32 -30.59 -5.20
C TYR A 79 -8.94 -29.14 -5.54
N ASN A 80 -8.41 -28.88 -6.74
CA ASN A 80 -8.01 -27.53 -7.16
C ASN A 80 -9.20 -26.56 -7.16
N ILE A 81 -10.36 -27.03 -7.61
CA ILE A 81 -11.60 -26.25 -7.58
C ILE A 81 -12.00 -25.91 -6.13
N GLN A 82 -11.94 -26.88 -5.22
CA GLN A 82 -12.24 -26.63 -3.80
C GLN A 82 -11.27 -25.62 -3.19
N ASP A 83 -9.97 -25.74 -3.50
CA ASP A 83 -8.92 -24.84 -3.01
C ASP A 83 -9.11 -23.40 -3.44
N ILE A 84 -9.60 -23.17 -4.66
CA ILE A 84 -9.91 -21.84 -5.15
C ILE A 84 -11.20 -21.33 -4.51
N ARG A 85 -12.25 -22.16 -4.46
CA ARG A 85 -13.56 -21.77 -3.92
C ARG A 85 -13.50 -21.25 -2.49
N ILE A 86 -12.71 -21.88 -1.62
CA ILE A 86 -12.55 -21.44 -0.23
C ILE A 86 -11.90 -20.05 -0.08
N MET A 87 -11.22 -19.55 -1.11
CA MET A 87 -10.60 -18.23 -1.09
C MET A 87 -11.52 -17.12 -1.58
N ILE A 88 -12.56 -17.45 -2.35
CA ILE A 88 -13.44 -16.46 -3.00
C ILE A 88 -14.12 -15.55 -1.96
N GLU A 89 -14.82 -16.14 -0.99
CA GLU A 89 -15.58 -15.40 0.02
C GLU A 89 -14.68 -14.54 0.93
N PRO A 90 -13.56 -15.03 1.49
CA PRO A 90 -12.61 -14.19 2.20
C PRO A 90 -12.08 -13.01 1.37
N ILE A 91 -11.78 -13.21 0.07
CA ILE A 91 -11.29 -12.14 -0.81
C ILE A 91 -12.39 -11.10 -1.07
N ASP A 92 -13.62 -11.54 -1.31
CA ASP A 92 -14.77 -10.64 -1.49
C ASP A 92 -15.03 -9.81 -0.22
N ASN A 93 -14.93 -10.42 0.96
CA ASN A 93 -15.04 -9.72 2.23
C ASN A 93 -13.90 -8.70 2.45
N LEU A 94 -12.68 -9.04 2.05
CA LEU A 94 -11.54 -8.11 2.06
C LEU A 94 -11.79 -6.90 1.14
N ILE A 95 -12.25 -7.13 -0.08
CA ILE A 95 -12.61 -6.07 -1.04
C ILE A 95 -13.66 -5.16 -0.42
N LYS A 96 -14.76 -5.72 0.11
CA LYS A 96 -15.82 -4.96 0.80
C LYS A 96 -15.30 -4.15 1.98
N MET A 97 -14.38 -4.71 2.78
CA MET A 97 -13.76 -3.98 3.89
C MET A 97 -12.96 -2.78 3.40
N MET A 98 -12.13 -2.93 2.36
CA MET A 98 -11.32 -1.82 1.84
C MET A 98 -12.16 -0.77 1.12
N PHE A 99 -13.24 -1.17 0.46
CA PHE A 99 -14.17 -0.24 -0.16
C PHE A 99 -14.79 0.76 0.82
N LYS A 100 -14.97 0.39 2.11
CA LYS A 100 -15.41 1.34 3.16
C LYS A 100 -14.45 2.52 3.33
N TYR A 101 -13.17 2.32 3.02
CA TYR A 101 -12.13 3.34 3.06
C TYR A 101 -11.86 3.95 1.68
N LYS A 102 -12.73 3.70 0.68
CA LYS A 102 -12.56 4.12 -0.71
C LYS A 102 -11.26 3.62 -1.35
N ILE A 103 -10.75 2.49 -0.86
CA ILE A 103 -9.54 1.84 -1.38
C ILE A 103 -9.95 0.70 -2.29
N ASP A 104 -9.49 0.77 -3.54
CA ASP A 104 -9.60 -0.34 -4.49
C ASP A 104 -8.45 -1.34 -4.28
N MET A 105 -8.78 -2.51 -3.76
CA MET A 105 -7.83 -3.59 -3.53
C MET A 105 -7.26 -4.17 -4.83
N LEU A 106 -7.94 -4.03 -5.98
CA LEU A 106 -7.41 -4.52 -7.26
C LEU A 106 -6.29 -3.61 -7.79
N VAL A 107 -6.27 -2.34 -7.38
CA VAL A 107 -5.20 -1.38 -7.71
C VAL A 107 -4.04 -1.48 -6.72
N MET A 108 -4.31 -1.85 -5.45
CA MET A 108 -3.27 -2.01 -4.43
C MET A 108 -2.74 -3.45 -4.38
N PHE A 109 -1.48 -3.66 -4.72
CA PHE A 109 -0.87 -5.00 -4.82
C PHE A 109 -0.76 -5.80 -3.51
N SER A 110 -1.01 -5.19 -2.34
CA SER A 110 -0.86 -5.86 -1.05
C SER A 110 -1.71 -5.27 0.08
N MET A 111 -1.96 -6.10 1.08
CA MET A 111 -2.66 -5.69 2.31
C MET A 111 -1.90 -4.65 3.13
N SER A 112 -0.56 -4.63 3.07
CA SER A 112 0.25 -3.61 3.75
C SER A 112 0.09 -2.24 3.10
N GLN A 113 0.01 -2.19 1.76
CA GLN A 113 -0.31 -0.96 1.05
C GLN A 113 -1.72 -0.46 1.38
N CYS A 114 -2.71 -1.35 1.44
CA CYS A 114 -4.06 -1.00 1.87
C CYS A 114 -4.06 -0.42 3.30
N ALA A 115 -3.39 -1.09 4.25
CA ALA A 115 -3.28 -0.61 5.63
C ALA A 115 -2.57 0.76 5.72
N ASN A 116 -1.56 0.98 4.88
CA ASN A 116 -0.87 2.25 4.80
C ASN A 116 -1.78 3.36 4.25
N ALA A 117 -2.56 3.08 3.20
CA ALA A 117 -3.55 4.01 2.66
C ALA A 117 -4.64 4.35 3.69
N ILE A 118 -5.14 3.37 4.44
CA ILE A 118 -6.09 3.62 5.55
C ILE A 118 -5.44 4.54 6.59
N LYS A 119 -4.22 4.23 7.03
CA LYS A 119 -3.50 5.04 8.01
C LYS A 119 -3.36 6.50 7.56
N TYR A 120 -2.97 6.72 6.30
CA TYR A 120 -2.85 8.07 5.77
C TYR A 120 -4.21 8.75 5.65
N SER A 121 -5.24 8.08 5.14
CA SER A 121 -6.61 8.62 5.12
C SER A 121 -7.01 9.10 6.51
N SER A 122 -6.87 8.25 7.54
CA SER A 122 -7.24 8.59 8.91
C SER A 122 -6.40 9.72 9.53
N ALA A 123 -5.13 9.85 9.14
CA ALA A 123 -4.27 10.94 9.63
C ALA A 123 -4.64 12.32 9.02
N TYR A 124 -5.43 12.33 7.95
CA TYR A 124 -5.89 13.52 7.25
C TYR A 124 -7.42 13.62 7.26
N ASP A 125 -8.13 12.88 8.13
CA ASP A 125 -9.60 12.89 8.18
C ASP A 125 -10.15 14.28 8.58
N ASP A 126 -9.40 15.06 9.35
CA ASP A 126 -9.68 16.45 9.72
C ASP A 126 -9.02 17.48 8.78
N PHE A 127 -8.24 17.02 7.80
CA PHE A 127 -7.59 17.90 6.84
C PHE A 127 -8.58 18.39 5.78
N THR A 128 -8.80 19.69 5.77
CA THR A 128 -9.47 20.46 4.73
C THR A 128 -8.45 21.39 4.03
N MET A 129 -8.44 21.40 2.69
CA MET A 129 -7.44 22.16 1.92
C MET A 129 -7.45 23.67 2.23
N ASN A 130 -8.63 24.23 2.53
CA ASN A 130 -8.82 25.61 2.96
C ASN A 130 -9.35 25.67 4.41
N GLY A 131 -8.96 24.69 5.22
CA GLY A 131 -9.31 24.63 6.63
C GLY A 131 -8.72 25.80 7.39
N ASP A 132 -9.49 26.33 8.35
CA ASP A 132 -8.93 27.25 9.31
C ASP A 132 -8.23 26.48 10.42
N TYR A 133 -6.92 26.32 10.28
CA TYR A 133 -6.07 25.67 11.29
C TYR A 133 -5.47 26.68 12.27
N ASN A 134 -6.06 27.88 12.42
CA ASN A 134 -5.61 28.96 13.29
C ASN A 134 -5.15 28.43 14.67
N THR A 135 -3.85 28.14 14.77
CA THR A 135 -3.18 27.89 16.04
C THR A 135 -2.93 29.25 16.69
N GLU A 136 -3.11 29.36 18.00
CA GLU A 136 -2.76 30.58 18.72
C GLU A 136 -1.28 30.92 18.50
N ASP A 137 -1.02 31.91 17.66
CA ASP A 137 0.32 32.43 17.36
C ASP A 137 0.85 33.20 18.58
N THR A 138 1.38 32.47 19.56
CA THR A 138 2.05 33.03 20.74
C THR A 138 3.50 33.43 20.46
N ASP A 139 4.06 32.93 19.36
CA ASP A 139 5.43 33.20 18.95
C ASP A 139 5.57 34.55 18.23
N LYS A 140 6.77 35.13 18.31
CA LYS A 140 7.10 36.38 17.62
C LYS A 140 7.05 36.18 16.10
N PRO A 141 6.58 37.19 15.33
CA PRO A 141 6.68 37.19 13.88
C PRO A 141 8.12 36.90 13.41
N ILE A 142 8.25 36.21 12.28
CA ILE A 142 9.53 35.98 11.61
C ILE A 142 10.21 37.32 11.29
N ASN A 143 11.53 37.36 11.42
CA ASN A 143 12.37 38.38 10.82
C ASN A 143 13.50 37.63 10.13
N ILE A 144 13.33 37.36 8.84
CA ILE A 144 14.32 36.59 8.08
C ILE A 144 15.62 37.39 7.94
N THR A 145 16.75 36.69 7.95
CA THR A 145 18.07 37.30 7.77
C THR A 145 18.53 37.15 6.32
N MET A 146 19.43 38.02 5.86
CA MET A 146 20.02 37.91 4.52
C MET A 146 20.63 36.51 4.26
N PRO A 147 21.41 35.90 5.19
CA PRO A 147 21.91 34.54 4.99
C PRO A 147 20.81 33.48 4.83
N TYR A 148 19.70 33.61 5.56
CA TYR A 148 18.56 32.71 5.40
C TYR A 148 17.95 32.84 4.00
N TRP A 149 17.76 34.08 3.53
CA TRP A 149 17.23 34.34 2.19
C TRP A 149 18.15 33.83 1.08
N THR A 150 19.45 34.07 1.18
CA THR A 150 20.44 33.54 0.23
C THR A 150 20.35 32.03 0.12
N ALA A 151 20.32 31.31 1.25
CA ALA A 151 20.20 29.86 1.26
C ALA A 151 18.88 29.37 0.62
N LYS A 152 17.79 30.13 0.77
CA LYS A 152 16.51 29.82 0.12
C LYS A 152 16.56 30.03 -1.40
N VAL A 153 17.08 31.16 -1.86
CA VAL A 153 17.24 31.46 -3.29
C VAL A 153 18.08 30.39 -3.98
N GLU A 154 19.21 30.00 -3.39
CA GLU A 154 20.07 28.93 -3.91
C GLU A 154 19.29 27.59 -4.01
N SER A 155 18.52 27.25 -2.98
CA SER A 155 17.68 26.03 -3.00
C SER A 155 16.61 26.07 -4.10
N TYR A 156 15.95 27.20 -4.32
CA TYR A 156 14.93 27.33 -5.37
C TYR A 156 15.54 27.19 -6.77
N ILE A 157 16.71 27.78 -7.00
CA ILE A 157 17.45 27.64 -8.26
C ILE A 157 17.80 26.17 -8.51
N GLU A 158 18.32 25.47 -7.50
CA GLU A 158 18.67 24.05 -7.63
C GLU A 158 17.44 23.18 -7.94
N GLN A 159 16.31 23.45 -7.30
CA GLN A 159 15.05 22.74 -7.55
C GLN A 159 14.52 22.94 -8.97
N ASP A 160 14.63 24.16 -9.49
CA ASP A 160 14.19 24.50 -10.85
C ASP A 160 15.12 23.90 -11.91
N GLN A 161 16.43 23.97 -11.69
CA GLN A 161 17.43 23.33 -12.56
C GLN A 161 17.24 21.81 -12.63
N LYS A 162 17.03 21.13 -11.49
CA LYS A 162 16.78 19.67 -11.45
C LYS A 162 15.58 19.22 -12.27
N LYS A 163 14.64 20.13 -12.55
CA LYS A 163 13.43 19.89 -13.34
C LYS A 163 13.47 20.58 -14.70
N ASN A 164 14.62 21.11 -15.11
CA ASN A 164 14.83 21.81 -16.37
C ASN A 164 13.85 22.98 -16.60
N ARG A 165 13.50 23.72 -15.54
CA ARG A 165 12.65 24.92 -15.64
C ARG A 165 13.49 26.15 -15.98
N ASP A 166 12.87 27.10 -16.67
CA ASP A 166 13.48 28.40 -16.91
C ASP A 166 13.63 29.17 -15.58
N SER A 167 14.87 29.47 -15.23
CA SER A 167 15.24 30.21 -14.03
C SER A 167 15.65 31.67 -14.32
N SER A 168 15.54 32.13 -15.58
CA SER A 168 15.95 33.48 -15.99
C SER A 168 15.24 34.60 -15.23
N LYS A 169 14.04 34.33 -14.72
CA LYS A 169 13.19 35.27 -13.96
C LYS A 169 12.97 34.84 -12.51
N ASN A 170 13.79 33.93 -12.00
CA ASN A 170 13.64 33.49 -10.61
C ASN A 170 13.92 34.64 -9.63
N VAL A 171 13.35 34.51 -8.44
CA VAL A 171 13.69 35.35 -7.29
C VAL A 171 15.20 35.32 -7.05
N THR A 172 15.73 36.47 -6.65
CA THR A 172 17.16 36.69 -6.46
C THR A 172 17.46 37.18 -5.05
N ILE A 173 18.74 37.18 -4.68
CA ILE A 173 19.18 37.73 -3.38
C ILE A 173 18.77 39.20 -3.23
N ALA A 174 18.70 39.96 -4.33
CA ALA A 174 18.30 41.37 -4.32
C ALA A 174 16.83 41.58 -3.91
N ASP A 175 16.01 40.53 -3.96
CA ASP A 175 14.59 40.59 -3.58
C ASP A 175 14.34 40.46 -2.07
N TYR A 176 15.42 40.47 -1.27
CA TYR A 176 15.38 40.27 0.17
C TYR A 176 14.38 41.17 0.89
N GLU A 177 14.43 42.49 0.69
CA GLU A 177 13.55 43.43 1.42
C GLU A 177 12.07 43.19 1.07
N TYR A 178 11.78 42.88 -0.20
CA TYR A 178 10.42 42.56 -0.64
C TYR A 178 9.89 41.31 0.07
N PHE A 179 10.63 40.21 0.08
CA PHE A 179 10.17 38.96 0.70
C PHE A 179 10.20 39.01 2.23
N LYS A 180 11.10 39.77 2.82
CA LYS A 180 11.11 40.03 4.26
C LYS A 180 9.80 40.71 4.69
N GLU A 181 9.43 41.81 4.03
CA GLU A 181 8.17 42.51 4.29
C GLU A 181 6.95 41.62 4.01
N LEU A 182 7.01 40.81 2.94
CA LEU A 182 5.95 39.87 2.58
C LEU A 182 5.71 38.85 3.70
N PHE A 183 6.76 38.22 4.24
CA PHE A 183 6.63 37.24 5.32
C PHE A 183 6.27 37.85 6.68
N GLU A 184 6.55 39.13 6.91
CA GLU A 184 6.11 39.84 8.12
C GLU A 184 4.61 40.18 8.07
N LYS A 185 4.08 40.49 6.88
CA LYS A 185 2.69 40.96 6.70
C LYS A 185 1.70 39.87 6.31
N GLN A 186 2.15 38.87 5.57
CA GLN A 186 1.30 37.80 5.07
C GLN A 186 1.38 36.54 5.93
N ARG A 187 0.43 35.64 5.69
CA ARG A 187 0.33 34.32 6.32
C ARG A 187 0.58 33.24 5.26
N CYS A 188 0.82 32.01 5.73
CA CYS A 188 0.88 30.86 4.83
C CYS A 188 -0.41 30.77 4.01
N TYR A 189 -0.28 30.66 2.69
CA TYR A 189 -1.44 30.59 1.80
C TYR A 189 -2.22 29.26 1.93
N ILE A 190 -1.61 28.21 2.48
CA ILE A 190 -2.24 26.89 2.70
C ILE A 190 -2.94 26.83 4.05
N CYS A 191 -2.23 27.12 5.15
CA CYS A 191 -2.75 26.90 6.50
C CYS A 191 -3.13 28.19 7.25
N ASN A 192 -2.91 29.37 6.66
CA ASN A 192 -3.18 30.68 7.24
C ASN A 192 -2.42 31.00 8.55
N CYS A 193 -1.44 30.18 8.96
CA CYS A 193 -0.59 30.47 10.12
C CYS A 193 0.40 31.61 9.84
N LYS A 194 0.79 32.36 10.88
CA LYS A 194 1.91 33.32 10.76
C LYS A 194 3.23 32.58 10.58
N PHE A 195 4.16 33.28 9.94
CA PHE A 195 5.54 32.83 9.85
C PHE A 195 6.28 33.14 11.14
N THR A 196 6.99 32.14 11.65
CA THR A 196 7.79 32.21 12.89
C THR A 196 9.06 31.37 12.71
N TRP A 197 9.99 31.41 13.66
CA TRP A 197 11.17 30.53 13.55
C TRP A 197 10.86 29.03 13.70
N LYS A 198 9.68 28.69 14.25
CA LYS A 198 9.14 27.32 14.27
C LYS A 198 8.40 27.00 12.98
N ASN A 199 7.67 27.98 12.42
CA ASN A 199 6.98 27.90 11.13
C ASN A 199 7.68 28.78 10.09
N ARG A 200 8.83 28.32 9.59
CA ARG A 200 9.71 29.16 8.77
C ARG A 200 9.14 29.34 7.36
N PRO A 201 9.13 30.57 6.82
CA PRO A 201 8.52 30.84 5.53
C PRO A 201 9.29 30.20 4.38
N THR A 202 8.54 29.74 3.38
CA THR A 202 9.04 29.30 2.09
C THR A 202 8.21 29.92 0.97
N LEU A 203 8.66 29.73 -0.27
CA LEU A 203 7.92 30.12 -1.46
C LEU A 203 7.48 28.85 -2.16
N ASP A 204 6.17 28.70 -2.32
CA ASP A 204 5.59 27.63 -3.11
C ASP A 204 5.13 28.18 -4.46
N ARG A 205 5.22 27.34 -5.49
CA ARG A 205 4.88 27.75 -6.86
C ARG A 205 3.38 27.66 -7.10
N ILE A 206 2.84 28.66 -7.78
CA ILE A 206 1.46 28.63 -8.27
C ILE A 206 1.33 27.65 -9.43
N ASN A 207 2.24 27.73 -10.41
CA ASN A 207 2.37 26.79 -11.51
C ASN A 207 3.67 26.00 -11.41
N ASN A 208 3.56 24.69 -11.21
CA ASN A 208 4.70 23.77 -11.06
C ASN A 208 5.51 23.53 -12.34
N GLU A 209 5.02 23.96 -13.50
CA GLU A 209 5.78 23.94 -14.76
C GLU A 209 6.72 25.15 -14.91
N LEU A 210 6.49 26.22 -14.13
CA LEU A 210 7.28 27.46 -14.19
C LEU A 210 8.26 27.55 -13.01
N GLY A 211 9.32 28.35 -13.16
CA GLY A 211 10.28 28.62 -12.09
C GLY A 211 9.73 29.51 -10.97
N HIS A 212 10.51 29.71 -9.91
CA HIS A 212 10.18 30.58 -8.77
C HIS A 212 10.33 32.06 -9.12
N SER A 213 9.56 32.57 -10.08
CA SER A 213 9.46 34.02 -10.34
C SER A 213 8.52 34.69 -9.33
N LYS A 214 8.67 36.00 -9.10
CA LYS A 214 7.85 36.75 -8.13
C LYS A 214 6.34 36.61 -8.35
N ASP A 215 5.91 36.56 -9.62
CA ASP A 215 4.49 36.45 -9.99
C ASP A 215 3.97 35.00 -9.95
N ASN A 216 4.84 34.02 -9.74
CA ASN A 216 4.52 32.58 -9.71
C ASN A 216 4.72 31.96 -8.32
N VAL A 217 4.87 32.75 -7.26
CA VAL A 217 5.11 32.23 -5.91
C VAL A 217 4.17 32.81 -4.87
N LEU A 218 3.83 31.98 -3.88
CA LEU A 218 3.07 32.38 -2.69
C LEU A 218 3.83 32.00 -1.41
N PRO A 219 3.73 32.80 -0.34
CA PRO A 219 4.28 32.44 0.96
C PRO A 219 3.63 31.18 1.52
N CYS A 220 4.43 30.15 1.79
CA CYS A 220 4.00 28.87 2.37
C CYS A 220 4.79 28.52 3.62
#